data_AF-A0A819WK45-F1
#
_entry.id   AF-A0A819WK45-F1
#
_cell.length_a   1.000
_cell.length_b   1.000
_cell.length_c   1.000
_cell.angle_alpha   90.00
_cell.angle_beta   90.00
_cell.angle_gamma   90.00
#
_symmetry.space_group_name_H-M   'P 1'
#
loop_
_entity.id
_entity.type
_entity.pdbx_description
1 polymer ?
#
loop_
_entity_poly.entity_id
_entity_poly.type
_entity_poly.pdbx_seq_one_letter_code
_entity_poly.pdbx_strand_id
1 'polypeptide(L)'
;MIKGRKALHDYEEDITPNIFRKQINDDSCELLETLKCYVEQQWKTMIPDQWFHRFLEQQISESRESYNKILTRAAEYGSKFTKDNGLLSLIIQFLFEFDDDNIENTDVFNQLWNSLICEGLQGIRHYEDFIAPNVLQQQLQNDQSPLHLALLDYFSEELKNFLQQKEININRPEIFKIALDCV
;
A
#
# COMPACT_ATOMS: atom_id res chain seq x y z
N MET A 1 10.66 -10.00 19.03
CA MET A 1 11.89 -9.44 18.43
C MET A 1 12.63 -10.56 17.71
N ILE A 2 13.34 -10.28 16.62
CA ILE A 2 14.05 -11.24 15.72
C ILE A 2 13.22 -11.72 14.49
N LYS A 3 12.56 -10.81 13.77
CA LYS A 3 12.22 -11.03 12.34
C LYS A 3 13.03 -10.09 11.45
N GLY A 4 13.07 -8.78 11.75
CA GLY A 4 13.92 -7.81 11.05
C GLY A 4 15.43 -8.12 11.04
N ARG A 5 16.04 -8.52 12.18
CA ARG A 5 17.46 -8.93 12.21
C ARG A 5 17.75 -10.18 11.37
N LYS A 6 16.74 -11.06 11.22
CA LYS A 6 16.85 -12.29 10.44
C LYS A 6 16.78 -12.00 8.95
N ALA A 7 15.88 -11.10 8.54
CA ALA A 7 15.80 -10.61 7.17
C ALA A 7 17.07 -9.87 6.72
N LEU A 8 17.76 -9.17 7.63
CA LEU A 8 19.02 -8.48 7.29
C LEU A 8 20.16 -9.43 6.95
N HIS A 9 20.20 -10.63 7.53
CA HIS A 9 21.18 -11.63 7.11
C HIS A 9 21.00 -12.06 5.66
N ASP A 10 19.76 -12.02 5.14
CA ASP A 10 19.49 -12.37 3.73
C ASP A 10 20.05 -11.33 2.74
N TYR A 11 20.40 -10.12 3.23
CA TYR A 11 20.92 -8.99 2.43
C TYR A 11 22.27 -8.47 2.94
N GLU A 12 23.03 -9.27 3.72
CA GLU A 12 24.30 -8.84 4.33
C GLU A 12 25.29 -8.30 3.27
N GLU A 13 25.34 -8.92 2.10
CA GLU A 13 26.25 -8.56 1.01
C GLU A 13 25.88 -7.23 0.33
N ASP A 14 24.62 -6.83 0.42
CA ASP A 14 24.10 -5.59 -0.19
C ASP A 14 24.23 -4.38 0.76
N ILE A 15 24.56 -4.62 2.04
CA ILE A 15 24.65 -3.59 3.07
C ILE A 15 26.12 -3.27 3.32
N THR A 16 26.43 -1.98 3.51
CA THR A 16 27.79 -1.57 3.87
C THR A 16 28.23 -2.28 5.17
N PRO A 17 29.35 -3.01 5.18
CA PRO A 17 29.71 -3.92 6.29
C PRO A 17 29.75 -3.26 7.68
N ASN A 18 30.11 -1.98 7.74
CA ASN A 18 30.13 -1.22 9.00
C ASN A 18 28.72 -0.90 9.52
N ILE A 19 27.76 -0.65 8.63
CA ILE A 19 26.36 -0.43 8.99
C ILE A 19 25.75 -1.75 9.44
N PHE A 20 25.97 -2.83 8.70
CA PHE A 20 25.49 -4.16 9.05
C PHE A 20 25.97 -4.61 10.45
N ARG A 21 27.29 -4.52 10.71
CA ARG A 21 27.87 -4.88 12.02
C ARG A 21 27.37 -4.00 13.17
N LYS A 22 27.14 -2.70 12.94
CA LYS A 22 26.60 -1.82 13.98
C LYS A 22 25.19 -2.28 14.38
N GLN A 23 24.38 -2.70 13.42
CA GLN A 23 22.97 -2.99 13.63
C GLN A 23 22.65 -4.42 14.09
N ILE A 24 23.56 -5.37 13.85
CA ILE A 24 23.46 -6.73 14.42
C ILE A 24 23.96 -6.78 15.88
N ASN A 25 24.99 -5.99 16.21
CA ASN A 25 25.68 -6.07 17.50
C ASN A 25 25.09 -5.18 18.59
N ASP A 26 24.36 -4.12 18.22
CA ASP A 26 23.69 -3.25 19.17
C ASP A 26 22.29 -3.79 19.41
N ASP A 27 21.90 -3.98 20.68
CA ASP A 27 20.54 -4.45 21.01
C ASP A 27 19.47 -3.36 20.78
N SER A 28 19.90 -2.22 20.22
CA SER A 28 19.07 -1.09 19.85
C SER A 28 18.25 -1.40 18.58
N CYS A 29 16.99 -0.96 18.56
CA CYS A 29 16.15 -0.99 17.35
C CYS A 29 16.54 0.12 16.34
N GLU A 30 17.78 0.62 16.37
CA GLU A 30 18.21 1.81 15.61
C GLU A 30 18.07 1.61 14.09
N LEU A 31 18.36 0.41 13.56
CA LEU A 31 18.17 0.11 12.15
C LEU A 31 16.70 0.13 11.75
N LEU A 32 15.85 -0.51 12.55
CA LEU A 32 14.42 -0.55 12.26
C LEU A 32 13.86 0.87 12.23
N GLU A 33 14.23 1.71 13.20
CA GLU A 33 13.85 3.12 13.18
C GLU A 33 14.43 3.89 11.99
N THR A 34 15.67 3.59 11.59
CA THR A 34 16.27 4.19 10.38
C THR A 34 15.51 3.80 9.11
N LEU A 35 15.16 2.52 8.97
CA LEU A 35 14.39 2.01 7.84
C LEU A 35 12.97 2.57 7.82
N LYS A 36 12.31 2.65 8.98
CA LYS A 36 11.00 3.30 9.12
C LYS A 36 11.07 4.77 8.67
N CYS A 37 12.08 5.52 9.10
CA CYS A 37 12.29 6.89 8.62
C CYS A 37 12.47 6.96 7.10
N TYR A 38 13.26 6.04 6.52
CA TYR A 38 13.45 5.98 5.06
C TYR A 38 12.15 5.67 4.32
N VAL A 39 11.40 4.65 4.74
CA VAL A 39 10.12 4.26 4.13
C VAL A 39 9.11 5.40 4.22
N GLU A 40 9.00 6.04 5.38
CA GLU A 40 8.11 7.19 5.57
C GLU A 40 8.49 8.35 4.64
N GLN A 41 9.78 8.62 4.46
CA GLN A 41 10.24 9.61 3.49
C GLN A 41 9.86 9.22 2.06
N GLN A 42 10.06 7.94 1.68
CA GLN A 42 9.66 7.47 0.35
C GLN A 42 8.18 7.67 0.09
N TRP A 43 7.30 7.34 1.04
CA TRP A 43 5.86 7.57 0.91
C TRP A 43 5.53 9.06 0.70
N LYS A 44 6.26 9.96 1.38
CA LYS A 44 6.07 11.42 1.25
C LYS A 44 6.64 11.97 -0.07
N THR A 45 7.60 11.31 -0.70
CA THR A 45 8.27 11.84 -1.91
C THR A 45 7.85 11.16 -3.21
N MET A 46 7.45 9.89 -3.18
CA MET A 46 7.13 9.12 -4.39
C MET A 46 5.73 9.40 -4.93
N ILE A 47 4.79 9.78 -4.07
CA ILE A 47 3.40 9.99 -4.46
C ILE A 47 3.12 11.49 -4.30
N PRO A 48 3.18 12.28 -5.39
CA PRO A 48 3.01 13.73 -5.33
C PRO A 48 1.55 14.17 -5.07
N ASP A 49 0.63 13.21 -4.99
CA ASP A 49 -0.79 13.47 -4.85
C ASP A 49 -1.15 13.98 -3.46
N GLN A 50 -1.70 15.20 -3.42
CA GLN A 50 -2.13 15.85 -2.18
C GLN A 50 -3.19 15.08 -1.39
N TRP A 51 -4.00 14.25 -2.06
CA TRP A 51 -4.99 13.42 -1.37
C TRP A 51 -4.31 12.33 -0.54
N PHE A 52 -3.22 11.75 -1.06
CA PHE A 52 -2.49 10.69 -0.39
C PHE A 52 -1.74 11.20 0.84
N HIS A 53 -1.14 12.38 0.77
CA HIS A 53 -0.55 13.02 1.96
C HIS A 53 -1.59 13.28 3.06
N ARG A 54 -2.77 13.80 2.69
CA ARG A 54 -3.88 14.00 3.64
C ARG A 54 -4.35 12.67 4.23
N PHE A 55 -4.40 11.62 3.42
CA PHE A 55 -4.70 10.27 3.91
C PHE A 55 -3.69 9.81 4.95
N LEU A 56 -2.37 9.94 4.70
CA LEU A 56 -1.34 9.56 5.67
C LEU A 56 -1.45 10.39 6.97
N GLU A 57 -1.67 11.69 6.87
CA GLU A 57 -1.87 12.56 8.03
C GLU A 57 -3.08 12.13 8.86
N GLN A 58 -4.18 11.75 8.19
CA GLN A 58 -5.38 11.23 8.84
C GLN A 58 -5.07 9.92 9.57
N GLN A 59 -4.39 8.97 8.93
CA GLN A 59 -4.00 7.70 9.56
C GLN A 59 -3.12 7.90 10.81
N ILE A 60 -2.18 8.84 10.76
CA ILE A 60 -1.35 9.22 11.92
C ILE A 60 -2.22 9.78 13.06
N SER A 61 -3.24 10.57 12.73
CA SER A 61 -4.12 11.21 13.70
C SER A 61 -5.15 10.26 14.31
N GLU A 62 -5.66 9.30 13.54
CA GLU A 62 -6.67 8.32 13.96
C GLU A 62 -6.06 7.18 14.78
N SER A 63 -4.94 6.62 14.32
CA SER A 63 -4.23 5.55 15.02
C SER A 63 -2.74 5.57 14.70
N ARG A 64 -1.97 6.30 15.52
CA ARG A 64 -0.50 6.26 15.46
C ARG A 64 0.06 4.86 15.65
N GLU A 65 -0.64 4.01 16.40
CA GLU A 65 -0.25 2.61 16.58
C GLU A 65 -0.38 1.82 15.27
N SER A 66 -1.54 1.88 14.61
CA SER A 66 -1.77 1.20 13.32
C SER A 66 -0.83 1.70 12.24
N TYR A 67 -0.64 3.03 12.16
CA TYR A 67 0.35 3.63 11.26
C TYR A 67 1.76 3.10 11.52
N ASN A 68 2.20 3.06 12.78
CA ASN A 68 3.52 2.56 13.12
C ASN A 68 3.67 1.05 12.88
N LYS A 69 2.60 0.25 13.03
CA LYS A 69 2.59 -1.18 12.67
C LYS A 69 2.85 -1.37 11.18
N ILE A 70 2.13 -0.65 10.32
CA ILE A 70 2.29 -0.73 8.86
C ILE A 70 3.66 -0.21 8.44
N LEU A 71 4.14 0.88 9.05
CA LEU A 71 5.48 1.41 8.79
C LEU A 71 6.57 0.41 9.20
N THR A 72 6.44 -0.21 10.36
CA THR A 72 7.33 -1.29 10.80
C THR A 72 7.29 -2.47 9.83
N ARG A 73 6.11 -2.90 9.37
CA ARG A 73 5.97 -3.97 8.38
C ARG A 73 6.68 -3.64 7.07
N ALA A 74 6.46 -2.45 6.53
CA ALA A 74 7.11 -2.01 5.31
C ALA A 74 8.63 -1.96 5.48
N ALA A 75 9.13 -1.54 6.65
CA ALA A 75 10.55 -1.56 6.98
C ALA A 75 11.12 -2.97 7.16
N GLU A 76 10.37 -3.91 7.74
CA GLU A 76 10.83 -5.27 8.04
C GLU A 76 10.74 -6.22 6.83
N TYR A 77 9.69 -6.11 6.02
CA TYR A 77 9.39 -7.07 4.96
C TYR A 77 9.49 -6.47 3.55
N GLY A 78 9.73 -5.16 3.43
CA GLY A 78 9.91 -4.49 2.15
C GLY A 78 8.79 -4.80 1.15
N SER A 79 9.15 -5.45 0.05
CA SER A 79 8.25 -5.72 -1.08
C SER A 79 7.21 -6.81 -0.82
N LYS A 80 7.24 -7.52 0.31
CA LYS A 80 6.28 -8.62 0.57
C LYS A 80 4.81 -8.20 0.41
N PHE A 81 4.48 -7.00 0.89
CA PHE A 81 3.15 -6.40 0.78
C PHE A 81 3.14 -5.21 -0.18
N THR A 82 4.12 -5.13 -1.08
CA THR A 82 4.20 -4.08 -2.11
C THR A 82 4.20 -4.76 -3.47
N LYS A 83 3.03 -4.81 -4.10
CA LYS A 83 2.83 -5.34 -5.45
C LYS A 83 3.35 -4.33 -6.49
N ASP A 84 2.98 -4.54 -7.75
CA ASP A 84 3.33 -3.70 -8.90
C ASP A 84 2.86 -2.24 -8.77
N ASN A 85 1.88 -1.96 -7.90
CA ASN A 85 1.54 -0.59 -7.50
C ASN A 85 1.64 -0.41 -5.98
N GLY A 86 2.61 0.41 -5.56
CA GLY A 86 2.91 0.66 -4.14
C GLY A 86 1.84 1.47 -3.42
N LEU A 87 1.16 2.39 -4.12
CA LEU A 87 0.07 3.19 -3.55
C LEU A 87 -1.13 2.31 -3.19
N LEU A 88 -1.65 1.53 -4.14
CA LEU A 88 -2.76 0.61 -3.91
C LEU A 88 -2.42 -0.42 -2.83
N SER A 89 -1.19 -0.95 -2.88
CA SER A 89 -0.70 -1.91 -1.88
C SER A 89 -0.74 -1.32 -0.46
N LEU A 90 -0.38 -0.05 -0.32
CA LEU A 90 -0.37 0.64 0.96
C LEU A 90 -1.78 0.98 1.45
N ILE A 91 -2.66 1.44 0.57
CA ILE A 91 -4.07 1.67 0.91
C ILE A 91 -4.72 0.38 1.41
N ILE A 92 -4.49 -0.75 0.74
CA ILE A 92 -4.97 -2.06 1.19
C ILE A 92 -4.42 -2.40 2.58
N GLN A 93 -3.13 -2.18 2.85
CA GLN A 93 -2.56 -2.46 4.16
C GLN A 93 -3.21 -1.63 5.29
N PHE A 94 -3.54 -0.36 5.02
CA PHE A 94 -4.22 0.51 5.99
C PHE A 94 -5.68 0.11 6.23
N LEU A 95 -6.41 -0.30 5.19
CA LEU A 95 -7.83 -0.62 5.31
C LEU A 95 -8.10 -1.94 6.05
N PHE A 96 -7.14 -2.86 6.02
CA PHE A 96 -7.34 -4.24 6.49
C PHE A 96 -6.55 -4.61 7.74
N GLU A 97 -5.69 -3.71 8.23
CA GLU A 97 -4.88 -3.87 9.46
C GLU A 97 -4.34 -5.31 9.69
N PHE A 98 -3.88 -5.99 8.62
CA PHE A 98 -3.49 -7.39 8.67
C PHE A 98 -2.54 -7.71 9.84
N ASP A 99 -2.74 -8.82 10.56
CA ASP A 99 -1.82 -9.28 11.61
C ASP A 99 -0.70 -10.16 11.03
N ASP A 100 0.56 -9.80 11.26
CA ASP A 100 1.72 -10.44 10.63
C ASP A 100 2.07 -11.83 11.20
N ASP A 101 1.49 -12.21 12.33
CA ASP A 101 1.70 -13.54 12.90
C ASP A 101 0.77 -14.61 12.31
N ASN A 102 -0.20 -14.20 11.48
CA ASN A 102 -1.08 -15.11 10.76
C ASN A 102 -0.66 -15.27 9.29
N ILE A 103 -0.15 -16.45 8.92
CA ILE A 103 0.17 -16.81 7.53
C ILE A 103 -1.04 -16.58 6.60
N GLU A 104 -2.25 -16.79 7.11
CA GLU A 104 -3.50 -16.56 6.37
C GLU A 104 -3.60 -15.11 5.87
N ASN A 105 -3.01 -14.14 6.56
CA ASN A 105 -3.10 -12.73 6.16
C ASN A 105 -2.28 -12.39 4.91
N THR A 106 -1.21 -13.15 4.61
CA THR A 106 -0.50 -12.97 3.32
C THR A 106 -1.34 -13.50 2.16
N ASP A 107 -2.03 -14.63 2.36
CA ASP A 107 -2.92 -15.19 1.35
C ASP A 107 -4.14 -14.31 1.14
N VAL A 108 -4.77 -13.82 2.22
CA VAL A 108 -5.89 -12.87 2.15
C VAL A 108 -5.46 -11.59 1.44
N PHE A 109 -4.30 -11.02 1.74
CA PHE A 109 -3.79 -9.84 1.02
C PHE A 109 -3.65 -10.10 -0.48
N ASN A 110 -3.09 -11.25 -0.87
CA ASN A 110 -2.92 -11.61 -2.28
C ASN A 110 -4.26 -11.83 -3.00
N GLN A 111 -5.20 -12.52 -2.34
CA GLN A 111 -6.51 -12.77 -2.92
C GLN A 111 -7.33 -11.48 -3.04
N LEU A 112 -7.24 -10.60 -2.04
CA LEU A 112 -7.85 -9.28 -2.07
C LEU A 112 -7.26 -8.41 -3.18
N TRP A 113 -5.93 -8.38 -3.29
CA TRP A 113 -5.24 -7.70 -4.39
C TRP A 113 -5.81 -8.15 -5.74
N ASN A 114 -5.85 -9.46 -5.97
CA ASN A 114 -6.37 -10.04 -7.21
C ASN A 114 -7.84 -9.67 -7.45
N SER A 115 -8.67 -9.72 -6.41
CA SER A 115 -10.07 -9.34 -6.47
C SER A 115 -10.23 -7.87 -6.90
N LEU A 116 -9.46 -6.96 -6.31
CA LEU A 116 -9.52 -5.54 -6.62
C LEU A 116 -9.06 -5.22 -8.05
N ILE A 117 -8.02 -5.88 -8.55
CA ILE A 117 -7.55 -5.64 -9.93
C ILE A 117 -8.45 -6.30 -10.99
N CYS A 118 -9.19 -7.35 -10.65
CA CYS A 118 -10.08 -8.06 -11.59
C CYS A 118 -11.53 -7.54 -11.56
N GLU A 119 -12.02 -7.15 -10.39
CA GLU A 119 -13.42 -6.77 -10.15
C GLU A 119 -13.57 -5.31 -9.70
N GLY A 120 -12.47 -4.55 -9.72
CA GLY A 120 -12.44 -3.16 -9.31
C GLY A 120 -12.84 -2.98 -7.85
N LEU A 121 -13.50 -1.85 -7.56
CA LEU A 121 -13.91 -1.50 -6.20
C LEU A 121 -14.89 -2.52 -5.60
N GLN A 122 -15.68 -3.24 -6.41
CA GLN A 122 -16.63 -4.24 -5.88
C GLN A 122 -15.94 -5.47 -5.32
N GLY A 123 -14.71 -5.77 -5.76
CA GLY A 123 -13.93 -6.92 -5.29
C GLY A 123 -13.65 -6.90 -3.78
N ILE A 124 -13.75 -5.73 -3.13
CA ILE A 124 -13.64 -5.59 -1.68
C ILE A 124 -14.74 -6.34 -0.90
N ARG A 125 -15.92 -6.58 -1.52
CA ARG A 125 -17.07 -7.21 -0.86
C ARG A 125 -16.81 -8.66 -0.46
N HIS A 126 -15.95 -9.36 -1.21
CA HIS A 126 -15.58 -10.75 -0.88
C HIS A 126 -14.82 -10.87 0.44
N TYR A 127 -14.39 -9.74 1.01
CA TYR A 127 -13.61 -9.67 2.24
C TYR A 127 -14.31 -8.82 3.32
N GLU A 128 -15.64 -8.68 3.25
CA GLU A 128 -16.41 -7.89 4.22
C GLU A 128 -16.23 -8.37 5.67
N ASP A 129 -16.00 -9.67 5.87
CA ASP A 129 -15.73 -10.25 7.19
C ASP A 129 -14.39 -9.79 7.81
N PHE A 130 -13.47 -9.29 6.98
CA PHE A 130 -12.15 -8.83 7.40
C PHE A 130 -12.07 -7.31 7.55
N ILE A 131 -13.14 -6.58 7.22
CA ILE A 131 -13.15 -5.12 7.17
C ILE A 131 -14.23 -4.61 8.12
N ALA A 132 -13.89 -3.60 8.91
CA ALA A 132 -14.89 -2.94 9.73
C ALA A 132 -16.05 -2.41 8.84
N PRO A 133 -17.33 -2.69 9.15
CA PRO A 133 -18.44 -2.36 8.26
C PRO A 133 -18.54 -0.88 7.86
N ASN A 134 -18.14 0.03 8.76
CA ASN A 134 -18.06 1.46 8.48
C ASN A 134 -16.96 1.79 7.45
N VAL A 135 -15.80 1.16 7.54
CA VAL A 135 -14.69 1.34 6.59
C VAL A 135 -15.11 0.82 5.21
N LEU A 136 -15.72 -0.37 5.16
CA LEU A 136 -16.24 -0.95 3.93
C LEU A 136 -17.28 -0.03 3.25
N GLN A 137 -18.24 0.48 4.02
CA GLN A 137 -19.25 1.42 3.50
C GLN A 137 -18.61 2.72 2.99
N GLN A 138 -17.63 3.27 3.71
CA GLN A 138 -16.90 4.45 3.27
C GLN A 138 -16.18 4.22 1.95
N GLN A 139 -15.58 3.04 1.74
CA GLN A 139 -14.92 2.75 0.46
C GLN A 139 -15.93 2.62 -0.69
N LEU A 140 -17.06 1.95 -0.45
CA LEU A 140 -18.05 1.62 -1.49
C LEU A 140 -18.99 2.78 -1.87
N GLN A 141 -19.22 3.75 -0.98
CA GLN A 141 -20.22 4.81 -1.18
C GLN A 141 -19.62 6.18 -1.49
N ASN A 142 -18.30 6.32 -1.40
CA ASN A 142 -17.59 7.58 -1.63
C ASN A 142 -16.70 7.44 -2.87
N ASP A 143 -17.01 8.20 -3.92
CA ASP A 143 -16.23 8.32 -5.15
C ASP A 143 -14.90 9.05 -4.96
N GLN A 144 -14.60 9.48 -3.72
CA GLN A 144 -13.32 10.02 -3.30
C GLN A 144 -12.70 9.20 -2.17
N SER A 145 -13.13 7.94 -1.99
CA SER A 145 -12.53 7.05 -1.01
C SER A 145 -11.07 6.74 -1.38
N PRO A 146 -10.18 6.53 -0.39
CA PRO A 146 -8.78 6.20 -0.66
C PRO A 146 -8.61 4.99 -1.59
N LEU A 147 -9.45 3.96 -1.44
CA LEU A 147 -9.40 2.79 -2.32
C LEU A 147 -9.83 3.11 -3.74
N HIS A 148 -10.90 3.89 -3.91
CA HIS A 148 -11.34 4.31 -5.22
C HIS A 148 -10.24 5.12 -5.93
N LEU A 149 -9.67 6.13 -5.25
CA LEU A 149 -8.59 6.94 -5.81
C LEU A 149 -7.34 6.13 -6.17
N ALA A 150 -6.97 5.13 -5.35
CA ALA A 150 -5.83 4.26 -5.64
C ALA A 150 -6.10 3.30 -6.82
N LEU A 151 -7.32 2.79 -6.97
CA LEU A 151 -7.70 1.98 -8.14
C LEU A 151 -7.74 2.82 -9.41
N LEU A 152 -8.25 4.05 -9.32
CA LEU A 152 -8.21 5.00 -10.43
C LEU A 152 -6.78 5.24 -10.90
N ASP A 153 -5.84 5.48 -9.98
CA ASP A 153 -4.42 5.63 -10.30
C ASP A 153 -3.85 4.37 -10.95
N TYR A 154 -4.14 3.19 -10.38
CA TYR A 154 -3.70 1.89 -10.88
C TYR A 154 -4.09 1.65 -12.34
N PHE A 155 -5.37 1.83 -12.67
CA PHE A 155 -5.88 1.58 -14.02
C PHE A 155 -5.62 2.73 -15.00
N SER A 156 -5.17 3.90 -14.51
CA SER A 156 -5.09 5.11 -15.33
C SER A 156 -4.19 4.95 -16.55
N GLU A 157 -2.99 4.39 -16.39
CA GLU A 157 -2.02 4.23 -17.48
C GLU A 157 -2.46 3.16 -18.48
N GLU A 158 -2.94 2.01 -18.02
CA GLU A 158 -3.45 0.96 -18.90
C GLU A 158 -4.66 1.44 -19.71
N LEU A 159 -5.58 2.16 -19.06
CA LEU A 159 -6.74 2.73 -19.72
C LEU A 159 -6.35 3.81 -20.74
N LYS A 160 -5.38 4.69 -20.42
CA LYS A 160 -4.85 5.66 -21.38
C LYS A 160 -4.31 4.94 -22.62
N ASN A 161 -3.49 3.92 -22.41
CA ASN A 161 -2.90 3.13 -23.50
C ASN A 161 -3.97 2.45 -24.35
N PHE A 162 -4.99 1.84 -23.72
CA PHE A 162 -6.10 1.21 -24.42
C PHE A 162 -6.90 2.21 -25.26
N LEU A 163 -7.28 3.36 -24.69
CA LEU A 163 -8.04 4.39 -25.39
C LEU A 163 -7.25 4.97 -26.58
N GLN A 164 -5.94 5.19 -26.42
CA GLN A 164 -5.06 5.60 -27.52
C GLN A 164 -5.00 4.57 -28.65
N GLN A 165 -4.90 3.27 -28.32
CA GLN A 165 -4.94 2.19 -29.32
C GLN A 165 -6.27 2.12 -30.08
N LYS A 166 -7.36 2.60 -29.48
CA LYS A 166 -8.68 2.71 -30.11
C LYS A 166 -8.91 4.05 -30.82
N GLU A 167 -7.87 4.89 -30.94
CA GLU A 167 -7.94 6.23 -31.53
C GLU A 167 -8.96 7.14 -30.83
N ILE A 168 -9.27 6.87 -29.55
CA ILE A 168 -10.15 7.69 -28.73
C ILE A 168 -9.35 8.87 -28.20
N ASN A 169 -9.88 10.09 -28.39
CA ASN A 169 -9.22 11.31 -27.91
C ASN A 169 -9.27 11.40 -26.38
N ILE A 170 -8.19 10.97 -25.74
CA ILE A 170 -7.99 11.00 -24.27
C ILE A 170 -7.91 12.42 -23.69
N ASN A 171 -7.77 13.46 -24.52
CA ASN A 171 -7.81 14.86 -24.07
C ASN A 171 -9.25 15.33 -23.79
N ARG A 172 -10.24 14.44 -23.84
CA ARG A 172 -11.59 14.66 -23.32
C ARG A 172 -11.66 14.09 -21.90
N PRO A 173 -11.49 14.93 -20.86
CA PRO A 173 -11.41 14.46 -19.48
C PRO A 173 -12.67 13.69 -19.07
N GLU A 174 -13.82 14.00 -19.69
CA GLU A 174 -15.09 13.33 -19.40
C GLU A 174 -15.07 11.86 -19.84
N ILE A 175 -14.48 11.54 -21.00
CA ILE A 175 -14.43 10.16 -21.51
C ILE A 175 -13.49 9.31 -20.65
N PHE A 176 -12.33 9.87 -20.31
CA PHE A 176 -11.37 9.19 -19.46
C PHE A 176 -11.94 8.95 -18.06
N LYS A 177 -12.63 9.95 -17.49
CA LYS A 177 -13.31 9.83 -16.20
C LYS A 177 -14.46 8.80 -16.23
N ILE A 178 -15.32 8.81 -17.24
CA ILE A 178 -16.41 7.82 -17.37
C ILE A 178 -15.83 6.41 -17.48
N ALA A 179 -14.77 6.22 -18.26
CA ALA A 179 -14.15 4.92 -18.43
C ALA A 179 -13.50 4.42 -17.13
N LEU A 180 -12.89 5.33 -16.36
CA LEU A 180 -12.34 5.08 -15.03
C LEU A 180 -13.41 4.75 -13.98
N ASP A 181 -14.56 5.43 -14.01
CA ASP A 181 -15.70 5.19 -13.11
C ASP A 181 -16.42 3.86 -13.41
N CYS A 182 -16.13 3.24 -14.56
CA CYS A 182 -16.71 1.96 -15.00
C CYS A 182 -15.82 0.74 -14.69
N VAL A 183 -14.64 0.96 -14.09
CA VAL A 183 -13.75 -0.10 -13.58
C VAL A 183 -14.02 -0.30 -12.09
#